data_AF-A0A7Y0G5L9-F1
#
_entry.id   AF-A0A7Y0G5L9-F1
#
_cell.length_a   1.000
_cell.length_b   1.000
_cell.length_c   1.000
_cell.angle_alpha   90.00
_cell.angle_beta   90.00
_cell.angle_gamma   90.00
#
_symmetry.space_group_name_H-M   'P 1'
#
loop_
_entity.id
_entity.type
_entity.pdbx_description
1 polymer ?
#
loop_
_entity_poly.entity_id
_entity_poly.type
_entity_poly.pdbx_seq_one_letter_code
_entity_poly.pdbx_strand_id
1 'polypeptide(L)' 'MKPDLTSDYAFLRNRLQTLMAEPVKNFLEIDQIIDELEKIQLAIKVQHGIMGNNPNE' A
#
# COMPACT_ATOMS: atom_id res chain seq x y z
N MET A 1 -13.58 1.69 -15.13
CA MET A 1 -12.93 2.72 -14.29
C MET A 1 -11.49 2.30 -14.07
N LYS A 2 -10.51 3.18 -14.28
CA LYS A 2 -9.13 2.87 -13.87
C LYS A 2 -9.11 2.86 -12.33
N PRO A 3 -8.52 1.85 -11.67
CA PRO A 3 -8.35 1.90 -10.23
C PRO A 3 -7.50 3.12 -9.88
N ASP A 4 -8.02 3.99 -9.01
CA ASP A 4 -7.27 5.14 -8.50
C ASP A 4 -6.37 4.67 -7.37
N LEU A 5 -5.22 4.12 -7.77
CA LEU A 5 -4.24 3.56 -6.85
C LEU A 5 -3.78 4.58 -5.79
N THR A 6 -3.81 5.87 -6.09
CA THR A 6 -3.46 6.94 -5.15
C THR A 6 -4.53 7.09 -4.07
N SER A 7 -5.80 7.08 -4.46
CA SER A 7 -6.94 7.10 -3.55
C SER A 7 -6.99 5.85 -2.67
N ASP A 8 -6.79 4.68 -3.26
CA ASP A 8 -6.75 3.40 -2.55
C ASP A 8 -5.59 3.36 -1.54
N TYR A 9 -4.40 3.85 -1.93
CA TYR A 9 -3.26 3.98 -1.02
C TYR A 9 -3.56 4.92 0.16
N ALA A 10 -4.16 6.08 -0.12
CA ALA A 10 -4.50 7.06 0.91
C ALA A 10 -5.54 6.50 1.90
N PHE A 11 -6.53 5.78 1.40
CA PHE A 11 -7.55 5.12 2.22
C PHE A 11 -6.95 4.07 3.15
N LEU A 12 -6.14 3.15 2.60
CA LEU A 12 -5.49 2.11 3.39
C LEU A 12 -4.50 2.68 4.41
N ARG A 13 -3.79 3.77 4.04
CA ARG A 13 -2.89 4.46 4.97
C ARG A 13 -3.65 5.07 6.14
N ASN A 14 -4.81 5.67 5.88
CA ASN A 14 -5.67 6.22 6.93
C ASN A 14 -6.21 5.11 7.83
N ARG A 15 -6.66 3.99 7.25
CA ARG A 15 -7.14 2.82 8.00
C ARG A 15 -6.05 2.25 8.90
N LEU A 16 -4.83 2.11 8.39
CA LEU A 16 -3.67 1.68 9.19
C LEU A 16 -3.43 2.63 10.37
N GLN A 17 -3.48 3.95 10.15
CA GLN A 17 -3.33 4.92 11.23
C GLN A 17 -4.42 4.78 12.30
N THR A 18 -5.66 4.52 11.91
CA THR A 18 -6.76 4.27 12.85
C THR A 18 -6.48 3.03 13.71
N LEU A 19 -6.13 1.89 13.11
CA LEU A 19 -5.80 0.66 13.84
C LEU A 19 -4.58 0.83 14.75
N MET A 20 -3.60 1.61 14.29
CA MET A 20 -2.43 2.00 15.09
C MET A 20 -2.74 2.99 16.20
N ALA A 21 -3.93 3.61 16.24
CA ALA A 21 -4.41 4.41 17.37
C ALA A 21 -5.28 3.63 18.36
N GLU A 22 -5.79 2.44 17.98
CA GLU A 22 -6.65 1.64 18.86
C GLU A 22 -5.90 1.09 20.09
N PRO A 23 -6.54 0.99 21.26
CA PRO A 23 -5.90 0.49 22.48
C PRO A 23 -5.57 -1.01 22.41
N VAL A 24 -6.32 -1.77 21.61
CA VAL A 24 -6.05 -3.18 21.31
C VAL A 24 -5.76 -3.30 19.83
N LYS A 25 -4.58 -3.82 19.49
CA LYS A 25 -4.14 -3.97 18.10
C LYS A 25 -4.74 -5.21 17.47
N ASN A 26 -5.46 -5.02 16.37
CA ASN A 26 -5.78 -6.12 15.47
C ASN A 26 -4.60 -6.34 14.52
N PHE A 27 -3.59 -7.09 14.97
CA PHE A 27 -2.38 -7.34 14.18
C PHE A 27 -2.67 -8.04 12.85
N LEU A 28 -3.67 -8.92 12.80
CA LEU A 28 -4.07 -9.59 11.56
C LEU A 28 -4.56 -8.58 10.50
N GLU A 29 -5.40 -7.63 10.90
CA GLU A 29 -5.90 -6.60 9.99
C GLU A 29 -4.80 -5.60 9.60
N ILE A 30 -3.91 -5.28 10.53
CA ILE A 30 -2.73 -4.44 10.27
C ILE A 30 -1.84 -5.07 9.21
N ASP A 31 -1.51 -6.36 9.35
CA ASP A 31 -0.67 -7.09 8.38
C ASP A 31 -1.32 -7.12 6.99
N GLN A 32 -2.63 -7.40 6.93
CA GLN A 32 -3.38 -7.37 5.67
C GLN A 32 -3.32 -6.00 4.98
N ILE A 33 -3.45 -4.91 5.75
CA ILE A 33 -3.39 -3.55 5.19
C ILE A 33 -1.99 -3.21 4.71
N ILE A 34 -0.94 -3.68 5.41
CA ILE A 34 0.45 -3.49 4.99
C ILE A 34 0.68 -4.20 3.65
N ASP A 35 0.28 -5.46 3.51
CA ASP A 35 0.41 -6.23 2.27
C ASP A 35 -0.29 -5.53 1.08
N GLU A 36 -1.50 -5.00 1.30
CA GLU A 36 -2.25 -4.28 0.26
C GLU A 36 -1.58 -2.94 -0.11
N LEU A 37 -1.02 -2.22 0.86
CA LEU A 37 -0.25 -1.00 0.61
C LEU A 37 1.00 -1.29 -0.24
N GLU A 38 1.71 -2.38 0.02
CA GLU A 38 2.87 -2.79 -0.77
C GLU A 38 2.50 -3.14 -2.21
N LYS A 39 1.41 -3.89 -2.42
CA LYS A 39 0.90 -4.21 -3.76
C LYS A 39 0.55 -2.93 -4.54
N ILE A 40 -0.11 -1.97 -3.90
CA ILE A 40 -0.45 -0.70 -4.54
C ILE A 40 0.80 0.11 -4.87
N GLN A 41 1.77 0.19 -3.95
CA GLN A 41 3.05 0.85 -4.24
C GLN A 41 3.78 0.22 -5.42
N LEU A 42 3.78 -1.11 -5.51
CA LEU A 42 4.35 -1.83 -6.65
C LEU A 42 3.61 -1.47 -7.94
N ALA A 43 2.29 -1.48 -7.93
CA ALA A 43 1.47 -1.11 -9.08
C ALA A 43 1.68 0.34 -9.52
N ILE A 44 1.84 1.28 -8.58
CA ILE A 44 2.18 2.69 -8.86
C ILE A 44 3.57 2.78 -9.50
N LYS A 45 4.57 2.05 -8.99
CA LYS A 45 5.93 2.01 -9.58
C LYS A 45 5.92 1.46 -11.01
N VAL A 46 5.12 0.42 -11.26
CA VAL A 46 4.90 -0.13 -12.62
C VAL A 46 4.27 0.93 -13.53
N GLN A 47 3.20 1.59 -13.08
CA GLN A 47 2.51 2.61 -13.88
C GLN A 47 3.41 3.80 -14.25
N HIS A 48 4.33 4.18 -13.37
CA HIS A 48 5.28 5.26 -13.61
C HIS A 48 6.56 4.82 -14.35
N GLY A 49 6.65 3.55 -14.78
CA GLY A 49 7.80 3.04 -15.54
C GLY A 49 9.09 2.96 -14.71
N ILE A 50 8.99 2.87 -13.39
CA ILE A 50 10.16 2.76 -12.48
C ILE A 50 10.69 1.31 -12.44
N MET A 51 9.96 0.34 -13.00
CA MET A 51 10.52 -0.98 -13.31
C MET A 51 11.33 -0.93 -14.60
N GLY A 52 12.65 -0.74 -14.47
CA GLY A 52 13.55 -0.94 -15.59
C GLY A 52 14.82 -0.07 -15.60
N ASN A 53 15.53 0.06 -14.47
CA ASN A 53 16.91 0.55 -14.47
C ASN A 53 17.71 0.03 -13.26
N ASN A 54 17.53 -1.23 -12.88
CA ASN A 54 18.58 -1.96 -12.16
C ASN A 54 19.45 -2.66 -13.21
N PRO A 55 20.56 -2.08 -13.70
CA PRO A 55 21.49 -2.77 -14.60
C PRO A 55 22.32 -3.88 -13.90
N ASN A 56 21.85 -4.42 -12.77
CA ASN A 56 22.60 -5.33 -11.88
C ASN A 56 21.80 -6.58 -11.42
N GLU A 57 20.67 -6.92 -12.05
CA GLU A 57 20.07 -8.27 -11.96
C GLU A 57 20.38 -9.09 -13.22
#